data_AF-A0A1M5DXE1-F1
#
_entry.id   AF-A0A1M5DXE1-F1
#
_cell.length_a   1.000
_cell.length_b   1.000
_cell.length_c   1.000
_cell.angle_alpha   90.00
_cell.angle_beta   90.00
_cell.angle_gamma   90.00
#
_symmetry.space_group_name_H-M   'P 1'
#
loop_
_entity.id
_entity.type
_entity.pdbx_description
1 polymer ?
#
loop_
_entity_poly.entity_id
_entity_poly.type
_entity_poly.pdbx_seq_one_letter_code
_entity_poly.pdbx_strand_id
1 'polypeptide(L)'
;MYKRLSLEYYFASTGFYDLLPLALQMARELHFTPEEMIEAICKVADKARTYPPTRNRPAWFAAVFKEKLLEARAEILALKKKYPFNRF
;
A
#
# COMPACT_ATOMS: atom_id res chain seq x y z
N MET A 1 9.49 21.83 -5.27
CA MET A 1 10.02 20.54 -5.77
C MET A 1 9.40 19.44 -4.91
N TYR A 2 8.32 18.82 -5.37
CA TYR A 2 7.72 17.69 -4.64
C TYR A 2 8.71 16.53 -4.69
N LYS A 3 9.38 16.23 -3.57
CA LYS A 3 10.10 14.96 -3.43
C LYS A 3 9.08 13.86 -3.75
N ARG A 4 9.34 13.02 -4.75
CA ARG A 4 8.68 11.71 -4.85
C ARG A 4 8.96 11.04 -3.50
N LEU A 5 7.94 11.01 -2.64
CA LEU A 5 8.06 10.44 -1.30
C LEU A 5 8.35 8.95 -1.48
N SER A 6 9.44 8.46 -0.87
CA SER A 6 9.82 7.05 -1.00
C SER A 6 8.80 6.16 -0.31
N LEU A 7 8.75 4.89 -0.73
CA LEU A 7 7.92 3.88 -0.07
C LEU A 7 8.14 3.85 1.45
N GLU A 8 9.40 3.98 1.88
CA GLU A 8 9.81 4.04 3.30
C GLU A 8 9.15 5.20 4.05
N TYR A 9 9.05 6.37 3.42
CA TYR A 9 8.41 7.54 4.03
C TYR A 9 6.93 7.24 4.35
N TYR A 10 6.20 6.64 3.42
CA TYR A 10 4.79 6.31 3.64
C TYR A 10 4.62 5.27 4.74
N PHE A 11 5.44 4.22 4.74
CA PHE A 11 5.45 3.21 5.79
C PHE A 11 5.79 3.81 7.17
N ALA A 12 6.73 4.75 7.24
CA ALA A 12 7.04 5.49 8.46
C ALA A 12 5.86 6.35 8.92
N SER A 13 5.25 7.13 8.03
CA SER A 13 4.15 8.04 8.35
C SER A 13 2.86 7.34 8.79
N THR A 14 2.67 6.09 8.36
CA THR A 14 1.48 5.29 8.69
C THR A 14 1.66 4.46 9.96
N GLY A 15 2.88 4.45 10.53
CA GLY A 15 3.22 3.67 11.70
C GLY A 15 3.32 2.18 11.42
N PHE A 16 3.60 1.77 10.18
CA PHE A 16 3.77 0.36 9.76
C PHE A 16 5.19 0.04 9.26
N TYR A 17 6.16 0.90 9.55
CA TYR A 17 7.55 0.75 9.13
C TYR A 17 8.17 -0.60 9.56
N ASP A 18 7.74 -1.11 10.72
CA ASP A 18 8.10 -2.44 11.24
C ASP A 18 7.74 -3.59 10.28
N LEU A 19 6.73 -3.38 9.42
CA LEU A 19 6.21 -4.38 8.48
C LEU A 19 6.63 -4.13 7.03
N LEU A 20 7.49 -3.14 6.77
CA LEU A 20 8.02 -2.86 5.43
C LEU A 20 8.70 -4.10 4.80
N PRO A 21 9.53 -4.90 5.52
CA PRO A 21 10.13 -6.10 4.93
C PRO A 21 9.08 -7.13 4.46
N LEU A 22 8.01 -7.32 5.23
CA LEU A 22 6.91 -8.21 4.88
C LEU A 22 6.15 -7.69 3.65
N ALA A 23 5.88 -6.38 3.61
CA ALA A 23 5.23 -5.74 2.47
C ALA A 23 6.04 -5.90 1.18
N LEU A 24 7.37 -5.72 1.25
CA LEU A 24 8.29 -5.91 0.12
C LEU A 24 8.30 -7.35 -0.38
N GLN A 25 8.32 -8.33 0.54
CA GLN A 25 8.24 -9.74 0.18
C GLN A 25 6.93 -10.04 -0.56
N MET A 26 5.79 -9.63 0.00
CA MET A 26 4.48 -9.84 -0.62
C MET A 26 4.37 -9.18 -1.99
N ALA A 27 4.86 -7.94 -2.13
CA ALA A 27 4.86 -7.22 -3.40
C ALA A 27 5.72 -7.93 -4.45
N ARG A 28 6.86 -8.50 -4.05
CA ARG A 28 7.72 -9.28 -4.95
C ARG A 28 7.03 -10.56 -5.42
N GLU A 29 6.39 -11.29 -4.50
CA GLU A 29 5.70 -12.56 -4.80
C GLU A 29 4.46 -12.38 -5.67
N LEU A 30 3.75 -11.26 -5.52
CA LEU A 30 2.49 -10.98 -6.21
C LEU A 30 2.63 -9.92 -7.33
N HIS A 31 3.88 -9.52 -7.63
CA HIS A 31 4.24 -8.55 -8.66
C HIS A 31 3.54 -7.21 -8.53
N PHE A 32 3.49 -6.62 -7.32
CA PHE A 32 2.98 -5.27 -7.10
C PHE A 32 4.07 -4.20 -7.26
N THR A 33 3.68 -3.04 -7.78
CA THR A 33 4.59 -1.90 -7.96
C THR A 33 4.67 -1.03 -6.71
N PRO A 34 5.73 -0.22 -6.54
CA PRO A 34 5.83 0.72 -5.42
C PRO A 34 4.64 1.68 -5.32
N GLU A 35 4.06 2.11 -6.45
CA GLU A 35 2.87 2.98 -6.47
C GLU A 35 1.64 2.26 -5.89
N GLU A 36 1.43 0.99 -6.27
CA GLU A 36 0.36 0.16 -5.70
C GLU A 36 0.55 -0.02 -4.19
N MET A 37 1.80 -0.20 -3.74
CA MET A 37 2.13 -0.34 -2.31
C MET A 37 1.89 0.95 -1.51
N ILE A 38 2.24 2.11 -2.08
CA ILE A 38 2.03 3.43 -1.45
C ILE A 38 0.54 3.69 -1.24
N GLU A 39 -0.27 3.44 -2.26
CA GLU A 39 -1.73 3.60 -2.13
C GLU A 39 -2.30 2.60 -1.12
N ALA A 40 -1.85 1.35 -1.18
CA ALA A 40 -2.29 0.30 -0.27
C ALA A 40 -1.96 0.64 1.20
N ILE A 41 -0.76 1.13 1.51
CA ILE A 41 -0.36 1.41 2.89
C ILE A 41 -1.15 2.57 3.50
N CYS A 42 -1.47 3.60 2.71
CA CYS A 42 -2.36 4.68 3.14
C CYS A 42 -3.75 4.12 3.52
N LYS A 43 -4.31 3.24 2.69
CA LYS A 43 -5.61 2.59 2.96
C LYS A 43 -5.56 1.63 4.16
N VAL A 44 -4.45 0.93 4.37
CA VAL A 44 -4.25 0.11 5.58
C VAL A 44 -4.27 1.00 6.82
N ALA A 45 -3.60 2.15 6.78
CA ALA A 45 -3.59 3.11 7.89
C ALA A 45 -4.99 3.63 8.20
N ASP A 46 -5.76 3.98 7.18
CA ASP A 46 -7.16 4.39 7.37
C ASP A 46 -8.01 3.27 7.99
N LYS A 47 -7.86 2.02 7.52
CA LYS A 47 -8.56 0.87 8.10
C LYS A 47 -8.13 0.62 9.55
N ALA A 48 -6.86 0.79 9.88
CA ALA A 48 -6.33 0.61 11.24
C ALA A 48 -6.86 1.67 12.23
N ARG A 49 -7.10 2.91 11.77
CA ARG A 49 -7.70 3.97 12.60
C ARG A 49 -9.13 3.62 13.02
N THR A 50 -9.89 2.99 12.14
CA THR A 50 -11.28 2.57 12.43
C THR A 50 -11.35 1.21 13.12
N TYR A 51 -10.50 0.27 12.70
CA TYR A 51 -10.48 -1.13 13.15
C TYR A 51 -9.04 -1.58 13.45
N PRO A 52 -8.48 -1.19 14.60
CA PRO A 52 -7.10 -1.51 14.93
C PRO A 52 -6.89 -3.03 15.14
N PRO A 53 -5.70 -3.57 14.84
CA PRO A 53 -5.39 -4.98 15.08
C PRO A 53 -5.43 -5.31 16.58
N THR A 54 -6.15 -6.38 16.96
CA THR A 54 -6.39 -6.72 18.38
C THR A 54 -5.43 -7.77 18.96
N ARG A 55 -4.77 -8.58 18.12
CA ARG A 55 -3.84 -9.64 18.57
C ARG A 55 -2.60 -9.75 17.69
N ASN A 56 -2.76 -10.25 16.47
CA ASN A 56 -1.64 -10.54 15.57
C ASN A 56 -1.54 -9.45 14.50
N ARG A 57 -0.82 -8.37 14.84
CA ARG A 57 -0.62 -7.21 13.97
C ARG A 57 0.02 -7.58 12.61
N PRO A 58 1.09 -8.40 12.53
CA PRO A 58 1.62 -8.85 11.24
C PRO A 58 0.63 -9.64 10.38
N ALA A 59 -0.11 -10.59 10.97
CA ALA A 59 -1.09 -11.38 10.21
C ALA A 59 -2.29 -10.53 9.74
N TRP A 60 -2.79 -9.65 10.62
CA TRP A 60 -3.82 -8.67 10.27
C TRP A 60 -3.35 -7.76 9.15
N PHE A 61 -2.12 -7.25 9.25
CA PHE A 61 -1.51 -6.42 8.22
C PHE A 61 -1.40 -7.16 6.91
N ALA A 62 -0.88 -8.39 6.88
CA ALA A 62 -0.74 -9.15 5.64
C ALA A 62 -2.09 -9.36 4.94
N ALA A 63 -3.14 -9.70 5.70
CA ALA A 63 -4.48 -9.87 5.15
C ALA A 63 -5.02 -8.56 4.55
N VAL A 64 -4.96 -7.47 5.32
CA VAL A 64 -5.48 -6.16 4.91
C VAL A 64 -4.65 -5.54 3.79
N PHE A 65 -3.33 -5.62 3.85
CA PHE A 65 -2.42 -5.09 2.85
C PHE A 65 -2.63 -5.79 1.51
N LYS A 66 -2.84 -7.12 1.49
CA LYS A 66 -3.17 -7.85 0.26
C LYS A 66 -4.50 -7.40 -0.35
N GLU A 67 -5.54 -7.21 0.46
CA GLU A 67 -6.82 -6.63 0.03
C GLU A 67 -6.61 -5.26 -0.61
N LYS A 68 -5.86 -4.37 0.06
CA LYS A 68 -5.64 -2.99 -0.40
C LYS A 68 -4.72 -2.88 -1.60
N LEU A 69 -3.78 -3.80 -1.78
CA LEU A 69 -2.97 -3.91 -3.00
C LEU A 69 -3.82 -4.22 -4.23
N LEU A 70 -4.79 -5.13 -4.11
CA LEU A 70 -5.70 -5.47 -5.22
C LEU A 70 -6.62 -4.29 -5.56
N GLU A 71 -7.14 -3.60 -4.54
CA GLU A 71 -7.93 -2.37 -4.75
C GLU A 71 -7.10 -1.28 -5.44
N ALA A 72 -5.88 -1.01 -4.95
CA ALA A 72 -4.98 -0.01 -5.53
C ALA A 72 -4.65 -0.32 -6.99
N ARG A 73 -4.37 -1.59 -7.33
CA ARG A 73 -4.18 -2.04 -8.71
C ARG A 73 -5.39 -1.74 -9.59
N ALA A 74 -6.58 -2.11 -9.14
CA ALA A 74 -7.81 -1.89 -9.89
C ALA A 74 -8.05 -0.40 -10.17
N GLU A 75 -7.83 0.45 -9.17
CA GLU A 75 -7.96 1.90 -9.30
C GLU A 75 -6.91 2.50 -10.23
N ILE A 76 -5.64 2.10 -10.11
CA ILE A 76 -4.57 2.57 -11.00
C ILE A 76 -4.85 2.15 -12.44
N LEU A 77 -5.32 0.92 -12.68
CA LEU A 77 -5.71 0.47 -14.02
C LEU A 77 -6.91 1.26 -14.56
N ALA A 78 -7.91 1.53 -13.72
CA ALA A 78 -9.07 2.35 -14.10
C ALA A 78 -8.65 3.79 -14.44
N LEU A 79 -7.76 4.39 -13.66
CA LEU A 79 -7.22 5.72 -13.90
C LEU A 79 -6.41 5.76 -15.20
N LYS A 80 -5.55 4.77 -15.45
CA LYS A 80 -4.80 4.66 -16.72
C LYS A 80 -5.72 4.53 -17.93
N LYS A 81 -6.80 3.76 -17.81
CA LYS A 81 -7.82 3.63 -18.86
C LYS A 81 -8.57 4.95 -19.09
N LYS A 82 -8.89 5.68 -18.02
CA LYS A 82 -9.61 6.95 -18.08
C LYS A 82 -8.74 8.10 -18.61
N TYR A 83 -7.44 8.09 -18.31
CA TYR A 83 -6.49 9.14 -18.67
C TYR A 83 -5.24 8.56 -19.35
N PRO A 84 -5.35 8.10 -20.61
CA PRO A 84 -4.28 7.38 -21.31
C PRO A 84 -3.03 8.24 -21.60
N PHE A 85 -3.13 9.57 -21.52
CA PHE A 85 -2.03 10.50 -21.78
C PHE A 85 -1.30 10.98 -20.52
N ASN A 86 -1.79 10.65 -19.32
CA ASN A 86 -1.08 10.98 -18.07
C ASN A 86 -0.05 9.88 -17.77
N ARG A 87 1.21 10.14 -18.14
CA ARG A 87 2.37 9.39 -17.62
C ARG A 87 2.77 10.00 -16.28
N PHE A 88 2.20 9.47 -15.19
CA PHE A 88 2.68 9.73 -13.82
C PHE A 88 4.00 8.98 -13.54
#